data_AF-A0A829GSC6-F1
#
_entry.id   AF-A0A829GSC6-F1
#
_cell.length_a   1.000
_cell.length_b   1.000
_cell.length_c   1.000
_cell.angle_alpha   90.00
_cell.angle_beta   90.00
_cell.angle_gamma   90.00
#
_symmetry.space_group_name_H-M   'P 1'
#
loop_
_entity.id
_entity.type
_entity.pdbx_description
1 polymer ?
#
loop_
_entity_poly.entity_id
_entity_poly.type
_entity_poly.pdbx_seq_one_letter_code
_entity_poly.pdbx_strand_id
1 'polypeptide(L)' 'MSLKTISPDQVTYYALNNEINIPVNDQIPLNKDKEALQAFLTENVAPNTMQFDSLADRLKYLVDNHYYEADFLNKYQP' A
#
# COMPACT_ATOMS: atom_id res chain seq x y z
N MET A 1 2.68 7.24 8.50
CA MET A 1 1.82 8.42 8.23
C MET A 1 0.44 7.97 7.79
N SER A 2 -0.62 8.53 8.36
CA SER A 2 -1.99 8.24 7.92
C SER A 2 -2.25 8.87 6.57
N LEU A 3 -2.92 8.16 5.65
CA LEU A 3 -3.37 8.72 4.36
C LEU A 3 -4.25 9.97 4.53
N LYS A 4 -4.92 10.12 5.69
CA LYS A 4 -5.81 11.25 5.98
C LYS A 4 -5.07 12.57 6.24
N THR A 5 -3.77 12.53 6.48
CA THR A 5 -2.99 13.69 6.92
C THR A 5 -1.77 13.96 6.05
N ILE A 6 -1.62 13.25 4.92
CA ILE A 6 -0.51 13.48 4.00
C ILE A 6 -0.83 14.68 3.13
N SER A 7 0.10 15.63 3.10
CA SER A 7 0.01 16.78 2.20
C SER A 7 0.42 16.35 0.79
N PRO A 8 -0.36 16.65 -0.27
CA PRO A 8 -0.05 16.20 -1.63
C PRO A 8 1.29 16.69 -2.18
N ASP A 9 1.86 17.76 -1.65
CA ASP A 9 3.19 18.30 -1.99
C ASP A 9 4.35 17.50 -1.36
N GLN A 10 4.08 16.57 -0.45
CA GLN A 10 5.10 15.75 0.22
C GLN A 10 5.30 14.37 -0.41
N VAL A 11 4.50 14.02 -1.41
CA VAL A 11 4.52 12.71 -2.09
C VAL A 11 4.29 12.89 -3.58
N THR A 12 4.81 11.98 -4.41
CA THR A 12 4.78 12.16 -5.86
C THR A 12 3.57 11.49 -6.51
N TYR A 13 3.01 10.44 -5.91
CA TYR A 13 1.94 9.65 -6.51
C TYR A 13 0.64 10.41 -6.76
N TYR A 14 0.35 11.49 -6.01
CA TYR A 14 -0.80 12.37 -6.32
C TYR A 14 -0.59 13.16 -7.61
N ALA A 15 0.59 13.75 -7.79
CA ALA A 15 0.91 14.51 -9.00
C ALA A 15 0.91 13.60 -10.24
N LEU A 16 1.57 12.44 -10.15
CA LEU A 16 1.63 11.46 -11.23
C LEU A 16 0.24 10.97 -11.65
N ASN A 17 -0.63 10.65 -10.69
CA ASN A 17 -2.01 10.24 -11.00
C ASN A 17 -2.80 11.36 -11.69
N ASN A 18 -2.57 12.62 -11.29
CA ASN A 18 -3.27 13.75 -11.89
C ASN A 18 -2.82 14.04 -13.34
N GLU A 19 -1.59 13.66 -13.73
CA GLU A 19 -1.08 13.81 -15.10
C GLU A 19 -1.88 13.03 -16.15
N ILE A 20 -2.64 12.00 -15.74
CA ILE A 20 -3.58 11.28 -16.64
C ILE A 20 -4.61 12.25 -17.26
N ASN A 21 -4.95 13.34 -16.57
CA ASN A 21 -5.89 14.36 -17.05
C ASN A 21 -5.25 15.36 -18.02
N ILE A 22 -3.96 15.22 -18.35
CA ILE A 22 -3.25 16.10 -19.28
C ILE A 22 -2.89 15.29 -20.53
N PRO A 23 -3.68 15.40 -21.62
CA PRO A 23 -3.41 14.65 -22.84
C PRO A 23 -2.04 14.96 -23.44
N VAL A 24 -1.37 13.93 -23.93
CA VAL A 24 -0.11 14.03 -24.69
C VAL A 24 -0.40 13.49 -26.09
N ASN A 25 -0.22 14.32 -27.12
CA ASN A 25 -0.58 14.00 -28.50
C ASN A 25 -2.04 13.51 -28.63
N ASP A 26 -2.98 14.21 -27.99
CA ASP A 26 -4.41 13.88 -27.92
C ASP A 26 -4.73 12.50 -27.32
N GLN A 27 -3.79 11.90 -26.58
CA GLN A 27 -3.95 10.61 -25.91
C GLN A 27 -3.80 10.75 -24.40
N ILE A 28 -4.56 9.93 -23.67
CA ILE A 28 -4.47 9.80 -22.21
C ILE A 28 -3.17 9.06 -21.87
N PRO A 29 -2.26 9.64 -21.06
CA PRO A 29 -0.98 9.01 -20.73
C PRO A 29 -1.15 7.96 -19.62
N LEU A 30 -1.72 6.79 -19.94
CA LEU A 30 -2.01 5.71 -18.97
C LEU A 30 -0.76 5.15 -18.25
N ASN A 31 0.44 5.36 -18.79
CA ASN A 31 1.69 5.02 -18.09
C ASN A 31 1.85 5.79 -16.77
N LYS A 32 1.27 6.99 -16.67
CA LYS A 32 1.32 7.83 -15.46
C LYS A 32 0.61 7.21 -14.27
N ASP A 33 -0.44 6.43 -14.50
CA ASP A 33 -1.09 5.65 -13.45
C ASP A 33 -0.16 4.56 -12.89
N LYS A 34 0.61 3.90 -13.76
CA LYS A 34 1.60 2.90 -13.34
C LYS A 34 2.75 3.52 -12.56
N GLU A 35 3.21 4.70 -12.99
CA GLU A 35 4.22 5.48 -12.26
C GLU A 35 3.68 5.89 -10.87
N ALA A 36 2.43 6.35 -10.79
CA ALA A 36 1.76 6.69 -9.54
C ALA A 36 1.63 5.49 -8.60
N LEU A 37 1.26 4.32 -9.12
CA LEU A 37 1.20 3.08 -8.34
C LEU A 37 2.57 2.72 -7.74
N GLN A 38 3.63 2.77 -8.55
CA GLN A 38 4.98 2.47 -8.06
C GLN A 38 5.42 3.46 -6.98
N ALA A 39 5.16 4.75 -7.19
CA ALA A 39 5.44 5.79 -6.20
C ALA A 39 4.64 5.57 -4.92
N PHE A 40 3.35 5.23 -4.99
CA PHE A 40 2.51 4.96 -3.83
C PHE A 40 3.01 3.76 -3.01
N LEU A 41 3.39 2.68 -3.71
CA LEU A 41 3.97 1.51 -3.06
C LEU A 41 5.28 1.84 -2.32
N THR A 42 6.15 2.64 -2.94
CA THR A 42 7.46 3.00 -2.37
C THR A 42 7.36 4.04 -1.26
N GLU A 43 6.60 5.12 -1.46
CA GLU A 43 6.57 6.29 -0.58
C GLU A 43 5.60 6.11 0.60
N ASN A 44 4.58 5.27 0.44
CA ASN A 44 3.55 5.07 1.45
C ASN A 44 3.46 3.63 1.94
N VAL A 45 3.15 2.68 1.05
CA VAL A 45 2.82 1.32 1.50
C VAL A 45 4.01 0.65 2.17
N ALA A 46 5.17 0.60 1.50
CA ALA A 46 6.38 -0.03 2.03
C ALA A 46 6.82 0.50 3.41
N PRO A 47 7.00 1.82 3.63
CA PRO A 47 7.45 2.33 4.94
C PRO A 47 6.40 2.23 6.06
N ASN A 48 5.11 2.04 5.72
CA ASN A 48 4.02 1.92 6.70
C ASN A 48 3.50 0.48 6.85
N THR A 49 4.06 -0.49 6.13
CA THR A 49 3.69 -1.90 6.25
C THR A 49 4.57 -2.56 7.31
N MET A 50 3.94 -3.12 8.34
CA MET A 50 4.64 -3.89 9.36
C MET A 50 5.24 -5.16 8.74
N GLN A 51 6.55 -5.30 8.87
CA GLN A 51 7.31 -6.46 8.37
C GLN A 51 7.47 -7.51 9.48
N PHE A 52 7.54 -8.76 9.07
CA PHE A 52 7.74 -9.92 9.94
C PHE A 52 8.78 -10.84 9.31
N ASP A 53 9.57 -11.51 10.15
CA ASP A 53 10.61 -12.44 9.68
C ASP A 53 10.02 -13.70 9.03
N SER A 54 8.79 -14.07 9.38
CA SER A 54 8.06 -15.18 8.79
C SER A 54 6.54 -14.98 8.81
N LEU A 55 5.81 -15.81 8.04
CA LEU A 55 4.35 -15.86 8.10
C LEU A 55 3.84 -16.30 9.48
N ALA A 56 4.55 -17.22 10.15
CA ALA A 56 4.19 -17.68 11.49
C ALA A 56 4.25 -16.53 12.50
N ASP A 57 5.30 -15.71 12.47
CA ASP A 57 5.45 -14.54 13.35
C ASP A 57 4.35 -13.51 13.09
N ARG A 58 4.01 -13.28 11.82
CA ARG A 58 2.89 -12.41 11.44
C ARG A 58 1.57 -12.90 12.01
N LEU A 59 1.22 -14.17 11.79
CA LEU A 59 -0.05 -14.73 12.26
C LEU A 59 -0.13 -14.71 13.78
N LYS A 60 0.95 -15.09 14.47
CA LYS A 60 1.05 -15.00 15.92
C LYS A 60 0.82 -13.58 16.42
N TYR A 61 1.53 -12.59 15.87
CA TYR A 61 1.36 -11.19 16.24
C TYR A 61 -0.08 -10.71 16.04
N LEU A 62 -0.71 -11.04 14.91
CA LEU A 62 -2.07 -10.62 14.61
C LEU A 62 -3.11 -11.25 15.54
N VAL A 63 -2.91 -12.51 15.97
CA VAL A 63 -3.78 -13.17 16.95
C VAL A 63 -3.57 -12.60 18.35
N ASP A 64 -2.32 -12.50 18.80
CA ASP A 64 -1.97 -12.02 20.16
C ASP A 64 -2.47 -10.58 20.39
N ASN A 65 -2.53 -9.76 19.34
CA ASN A 65 -3.01 -8.37 19.40
C ASN A 65 -4.48 -8.22 18.99
N HIS A 66 -5.25 -9.31 18.92
CA HIS A 66 -6.69 -9.32 18.63
C HIS A 66 -7.09 -8.71 17.28
N TYR A 67 -6.18 -8.73 16.29
CA TYR A 67 -6.54 -8.41 14.91
C TYR A 67 -7.23 -9.60 14.24
N TYR A 68 -6.72 -10.82 14.46
CA TYR A 68 -7.24 -12.06 13.89
C TYR A 68 -7.77 -13.02 14.96
N GLU A 69 -8.75 -13.85 14.60
CA GLU A 69 -9.33 -14.88 15.46
C GLU A 69 -8.52 -16.20 15.35
N ALA A 70 -8.14 -16.76 16.51
CA ALA A 70 -7.33 -17.98 16.57
C ALA A 70 -8.08 -19.23 16.10
N ASP A 71 -9.37 -19.35 16.44
CA ASP A 71 -10.16 -20.57 16.25
C ASP A 71 -10.32 -20.97 14.78
N PHE A 72 -10.39 -19.98 13.88
CA PHE A 72 -10.41 -20.24 12.44
C PHE A 72 -9.06 -20.75 11.94
N LEU A 73 -7.96 -20.13 12.35
CA LEU A 73 -6.61 -20.50 11.91
C LEU A 73 -6.24 -21.91 12.38
N ASN A 74 -6.64 -22.29 13.60
CA ASN A 74 -6.37 -23.61 14.19
C ASN A 74 -7.01 -24.79 13.45
N LYS A 75 -7.90 -24.53 12.47
CA LYS A 75 -8.51 -25.57 11.63
C LYS A 75 -7.57 -26.07 10.52
N TYR A 76 -6.46 -25.39 10.30
CA TYR A 76 -5.50 -25.71 9.24
C TYR A 76 -4.13 -26.01 9.84
N GLN A 77 -3.39 -26.92 9.21
CA GLN A 77 -1.98 -27.13 9.54
C GLN A 77 -1.11 -26.20 8.68
N PRO A 78 0.02 -25.70 9.21
CA PRO A 78 0.96 -24.84 8.48
C PRO A 78 1.51 -25.47 7.20
#